data_AF-A0A094CDL1-F1
#
_entry.id   AF-A0A094CDL1-F1
#
_cell.length_a   1.000
_cell.length_b   1.000
_cell.length_c   1.000
_cell.angle_alpha   90.00
_cell.angle_beta   90.00
_cell.angle_gamma   90.00
#
_symmetry.space_group_name_H-M   'P 1'
#
loop_
_entity.id
_entity.type
_entity.pdbx_description
1 polymer ?
#
loop_
_entity_poly.entity_id
_entity_poly.type
_entity_poly.pdbx_seq_one_letter_code
_entity_poly.pdbx_strand_id
1 'polypeptide(L)'
;MTLEGIVSDNTPKPLRQRWADQVTSSSNRAHEAEIVWGDAKAANVLVDVDMDAWVISTLEMGQAHGRHESPRVNNHGLGASTSAR
;
A
#
# COMPACT_ATOMS: atom_id res chain seq x y z
N MET A 1 -12.19 -13.74 13.34
CA MET A 1 -10.90 -13.75 14.09
C MET A 1 -9.76 -13.46 13.13
N THR A 2 -8.56 -13.06 13.56
CA THR A 2 -7.44 -12.84 12.61
C THR A 2 -6.71 -14.14 12.28
N LEU A 3 -6.06 -14.18 11.12
CA LEU A 3 -5.25 -15.32 10.68
C LEU A 3 -4.05 -15.53 11.63
N GLU A 4 -3.46 -14.45 12.15
CA GLU A 4 -2.40 -14.49 13.16
C GLU A 4 -2.82 -15.24 14.43
N GLY A 5 -4.05 -15.04 14.90
CA GLY A 5 -4.54 -15.66 16.13
C GLY A 5 -5.01 -17.10 15.98
N ILE A 6 -5.34 -17.54 14.75
CA ILE A 6 -5.91 -18.88 14.51
C ILE A 6 -4.88 -19.87 13.96
N VAL A 7 -3.84 -19.40 13.28
CA VAL A 7 -2.79 -20.26 12.72
C VAL A 7 -1.90 -20.78 13.84
N SER A 8 -1.77 -22.10 13.90
CA SER A 8 -0.87 -22.81 14.82
C SER A 8 -0.37 -24.10 14.18
N ASP A 9 0.61 -24.75 14.81
CA ASP A 9 1.15 -26.04 14.35
C ASP A 9 0.07 -27.13 14.24
N ASN A 10 -0.94 -27.06 15.13
CA ASN A 10 -2.08 -27.98 15.16
C ASN A 10 -3.15 -27.69 14.10
N THR A 11 -3.04 -26.59 13.36
CA THR A 11 -4.00 -26.27 12.30
C THR A 11 -3.89 -27.32 11.19
N PRO A 12 -5.00 -27.90 10.69
CA PRO A 12 -4.94 -28.86 9.60
C PRO A 12 -4.24 -28.27 8.37
N LYS A 13 -3.29 -29.02 7.79
CA LYS A 13 -2.56 -28.59 6.58
C LYS A 13 -3.51 -28.19 5.42
N PRO A 14 -4.59 -28.94 5.12
CA PRO A 14 -5.53 -28.54 4.06
C PRO A 14 -6.18 -27.18 4.32
N LEU A 15 -6.46 -26.86 5.58
CA LEU A 15 -7.07 -25.59 5.97
C LEU A 15 -6.09 -24.42 5.80
N ARG A 16 -4.82 -24.61 6.20
CA ARG A 16 -3.76 -23.61 5.94
C ARG A 16 -3.57 -23.37 4.44
N GLN A 17 -3.66 -24.42 3.62
CA GLN A 17 -3.56 -24.30 2.17
C GLN A 17 -4.74 -23.50 1.60
N ARG A 18 -5.98 -23.78 2.02
CA ARG A 18 -7.17 -23.00 1.63
C ARG A 18 -6.98 -21.50 1.89
N TRP A 19 -6.52 -21.15 3.10
CA TRP A 19 -6.28 -19.75 3.44
C TRP A 19 -5.17 -19.11 2.58
N ALA A 20 -4.08 -19.84 2.33
CA ALA A 20 -3.01 -19.36 1.46
C ALA A 20 -3.52 -19.09 0.03
N ASP A 21 -4.33 -20.00 -0.52
CA ASP A 21 -4.90 -19.89 -1.86
C ASP A 21 -5.85 -18.67 -1.94
N GLN A 22 -6.65 -18.41 -0.91
CA GLN A 22 -7.58 -17.29 -0.85
C GLN A 22 -6.90 -15.93 -0.71
N VAL A 23 -5.90 -15.83 0.17
CA VAL A 23 -5.09 -14.61 0.31
C VAL A 23 -4.34 -14.33 -1.00
N THR A 24 -3.79 -15.36 -1.63
CA THR A 24 -3.11 -15.24 -2.93
C THR A 24 -4.06 -14.79 -4.03
N SER A 25 -5.25 -15.39 -4.12
CA SER A 25 -6.27 -15.00 -5.10
C SER A 25 -6.70 -13.54 -4.92
N SER A 26 -6.89 -13.10 -3.68
CA SER A 26 -7.25 -11.72 -3.35
C SER A 26 -6.13 -10.74 -3.74
N SER A 27 -4.87 -11.08 -3.43
CA SER A 27 -3.69 -10.29 -3.80
C SER A 27 -3.54 -10.16 -5.32
N ASN A 28 -3.72 -11.26 -6.06
CA ASN A 28 -3.67 -11.24 -7.52
C ASN A 28 -4.75 -10.33 -8.12
N ARG A 29 -5.98 -10.41 -7.63
CA ARG A 29 -7.08 -9.53 -8.05
C ARG A 29 -6.82 -8.06 -7.76
N ALA A 30 -6.18 -7.76 -6.63
CA ALA A 30 -5.77 -6.39 -6.29
C ALA A 30 -4.70 -5.89 -7.27
N HIS A 31 -3.65 -6.70 -7.53
CA HIS A 31 -2.60 -6.34 -8.49
C HIS A 31 -3.13 -6.18 -9.92
N GLU A 32 -4.08 -7.01 -10.35
CA GLU A 32 -4.78 -6.86 -11.65
C GLU A 32 -5.54 -5.52 -11.76
N ALA A 33 -5.94 -4.95 -10.62
CA ALA A 33 -6.58 -3.64 -10.53
C ALA A 33 -5.61 -2.49 -10.19
N GLU A 34 -4.29 -2.71 -10.29
CA GLU A 34 -3.23 -1.76 -9.92
C GLU A 34 -3.27 -1.33 -8.44
N ILE A 35 -3.88 -2.13 -7.56
CA ILE A 35 -3.92 -1.93 -6.11
C ILE A 35 -2.80 -2.73 -5.46
N VAL A 36 -1.96 -2.06 -4.68
CA VAL A 36 -0.89 -2.69 -3.90
C VAL A 36 -1.34 -2.90 -2.46
N TRP A 37 -1.17 -4.12 -1.96
CA TRP A 37 -1.33 -4.41 -0.54
C TRP A 37 -0.12 -3.90 0.25
N GLY A 38 -0.21 -2.68 0.77
CA GLY A 38 0.92 -2.02 1.44
C GLY A 38 1.33 -2.61 2.79
N ASP A 39 0.42 -3.26 3.51
CA ASP A 39 0.67 -3.83 4.86
C ASP A 39 0.31 -5.33 4.90
N ALA A 40 1.07 -6.14 4.16
CA ALA A 40 0.84 -7.58 4.04
C ALA A 40 1.24 -8.35 5.31
N LYS A 41 0.26 -8.62 6.19
CA LYS A 41 0.45 -9.40 7.42
C LYS A 41 -0.77 -10.21 7.82
N ALA A 42 -0.55 -11.27 8.59
CA ALA A 42 -1.60 -12.16 9.07
C ALA A 42 -2.63 -11.47 9.99
N ALA A 43 -2.26 -10.37 10.66
CA ALA A 43 -3.20 -9.54 11.42
C ALA A 43 -4.24 -8.84 10.53
N ASN A 44 -3.93 -8.62 9.25
CA ASN A 44 -4.80 -7.96 8.26
C ASN A 44 -5.63 -8.96 7.44
N VAL A 45 -5.69 -10.21 7.88
CA VAL A 45 -6.53 -11.27 7.29
C VAL A 45 -7.49 -11.76 8.36
N LEU A 46 -8.79 -11.69 8.08
CA LEU A 46 -9.84 -12.26 8.92
C LEU A 46 -10.23 -13.65 8.44
N VAL A 47 -10.54 -14.54 9.38
CA VAL A 47 -11.24 -15.80 9.12
C VAL A 47 -12.68 -15.66 9.59
N ASP A 48 -13.62 -15.93 8.69
CA ASP A 48 -15.05 -15.88 8.95
C ASP A 48 -15.62 -17.19 9.54
N VAL A 49 -16.95 -17.29 9.62
CA VAL A 49 -17.64 -18.45 10.18
C VAL A 49 -17.59 -19.70 9.27
N ASP A 50 -17.32 -19.51 7.97
CA ASP A 50 -17.21 -20.56 6.96
C ASP A 50 -15.76 -21.02 6.74
N MET A 51 -14.86 -20.51 7.60
CA MET A 51 -13.42 -20.76 7.59
C MET A 51 -12.73 -20.23 6.33
N ASP A 52 -13.27 -19.15 5.76
CA ASP A 52 -12.72 -18.43 4.62
C ASP A 52 -11.88 -17.23 5.07
N ALA A 53 -10.77 -17.01 4.37
CA ALA A 53 -9.84 -15.91 4.62
C ALA A 53 -10.22 -14.66 3.81
N TRP A 54 -10.32 -13.53 4.49
CA TRP A 54 -10.69 -12.22 3.95
C TRP A 54 -9.60 -11.19 4.25
N VAL A 55 -9.03 -10.56 3.23
CA VAL A 55 -8.05 -9.47 3.39
C VAL A 55 -8.80 -8.17 3.67
N ILE A 56 -8.52 -7.51 4.81
CA ILE A 56 -9.25 -6.31 5.25
C ILE A 56 -8.49 -4.99 5.06
N SER A 57 -7.17 -5.02 4.86
CA SER A 57 -6.37 -3.82 4.64
C SER A 57 -5.78 -3.88 3.24
N THR A 58 -6.31 -3.11 2.30
CA THR A 58 -5.86 -3.08 0.88
C THR A 58 -5.40 -1.70 0.42
N LEU A 59 -5.18 -0.74 1.32
CA LEU A 59 -4.88 0.65 0.94
C LEU A 59 -3.54 1.12 1.52
N GLU A 60 -2.52 1.17 0.68
CA GLU A 60 -1.60 2.32 0.69
C GLU A 60 -1.77 3.05 -0.65
N MET A 61 -2.36 4.24 -0.60
CA MET A 61 -2.28 5.17 -1.73
C MET A 61 -0.82 5.61 -1.84
N GLY A 62 -0.09 5.03 -2.81
CA GLY A 62 1.22 5.56 -3.20
C GLY A 62 1.07 7.04 -3.50
N GLN A 63 1.83 7.88 -2.79
CA GLN A 63 1.95 9.29 -3.12
C GLN A 63 2.46 9.38 -4.56
N ALA A 64 1.57 9.62 -5.52
CA ALA A 64 1.92 10.16 -6.82
C ALA A 64 2.38 11.60 -6.58
N HIS A 65 3.59 11.77 -6.04
CA HIS A 65 4.25 13.06 -6.02
C HIS A 65 4.54 13.40 -7.48
N GLY A 66 3.63 14.19 -8.05
CA GLY A 66 3.86 14.86 -9.31
C GLY A 66 5.19 15.60 -9.21
N ARG A 67 6.08 15.37 -10.18
CA ARG A 67 7.22 16.27 -10.42
C ARG A 67 6.65 17.62 -10.82
N HIS A 68 6.38 18.48 -9.86
CA HIS A 68 6.20 19.89 -10.13
C HIS A 68 7.57 20.55 -10.05
N GLU A 69 8.29 20.50 -11.17
CA GLU A 69 9.46 21.33 -11.38
C GLU A 69 9.04 22.79 -11.18
N SER A 70 9.54 23.43 -10.11
CA SER A 70 9.32 24.87 -9.92
C SER A 70 10.14 25.63 -10.96
N PRO A 71 9.55 26.59 -11.70
CA PRO A 71 10.33 27.45 -12.58
C PRO A 71 11.33 28.23 -11.73
N ARG A 72 12.62 28.13 -12.04
CA ARG A 72 13.64 29.01 -11.47
C ARG A 72 13.29 30.45 -11.84
N VAL A 73 12.83 31.23 -10.86
CA VAL A 73 12.72 32.68 -11.00
C VAL A 73 14.14 33.24 -11.02
N ASN A 74 14.55 33.78 -12.17
CA ASN A 74 15.79 34.54 -12.29
C ASN A 74 15.60 35.89 -11.57
N ASN A 75 16.30 36.07 -10.45
CA ASN A 75 16.42 37.36 -9.79
C ASN A 75 17.29 38.29 -10.66
N HIS A 76 16.66 39.12 -11.50
CA HIS A 76 17.28 40.38 -11.91
C HIS A 76 17.02 41.41 -10.81
N GLY A 77 17.94 41.44 -9.85
CA GLY A 77 18.03 42.51 -8.87
C GLY A 77 18.39 43.82 -9.55
N LEU A 78 17.44 44.74 -9.55
CA LEU A 78 17.65 46.17 -9.75
C LEU A 78 18.64 46.67 -8.67
N GLY A 79 19.89 46.88 -9.07
CA GLY A 79 20.91 47.59 -8.31
C GLY A 79 21.01 49.03 -8.81
N ALA A 80 20.81 49.98 -7.90
CA ALA A 80 20.75 51.40 -8.17
C ALA A 80 22.13 52.05 -8.42
N SER A 81 22.11 53.06 -9.29
CA SER A 81 22.82 54.35 -9.20
C SER A 81 24.34 54.45 -9.40
N THR A 82 24.75 55.25 -10.40
CA THR A 82 25.78 56.30 -10.24
C THR A 82 25.59 57.45 -11.24
N SER A 83 25.58 58.67 -10.70
CA SER A 83 25.71 60.03 -11.26
C SER A 83 26.81 60.15 -12.36
N ALA A 84 26.81 61.09 -13.32
CA ALA A 84 26.72 62.54 -13.15
C ALA A 84 26.48 63.29 -14.48
N ARG A 85 26.14 64.58 -14.30
CA ARG A 85 25.86 65.67 -15.24
C ARG A 85 26.74 65.79 -16.47
#